data_AF-A0A957HK07-F1
#
_entry.id   AF-A0A957HK07-F1
#
_cell.length_a   1.000
_cell.length_b   1.000
_cell.length_c   1.000
_cell.angle_alpha   90.00
_cell.angle_beta   90.00
_cell.angle_gamma   90.00
#
_symmetry.space_group_name_H-M   'P 1'
#
loop_
_entity.id
_entity.type
_entity.pdbx_description
1 polymer ?
#
loop_
_entity_poly.entity_id
_entity_poly.type
_entity_poly.pdbx_seq_one_letter_code
_entity_poly.pdbx_strand_id
1 'polypeptide(L)'
;MTDKKVEIAEKLNDTRHDLMIFFDGLDEAGWETAVYDEETTWTITDILRHLVDSERGMTGMMAQWQQGKDPVPADFDLARWNNRAIQKTAEKSPQELLNSFRENRINLLSFIDTL
;
A
#
# COMPACT_ATOMS: atom_id res chain seq x y z
N MET A 1 10.91 -29.11 -2.20
CA MET A 1 10.90 -27.85 -1.42
C MET A 1 10.25 -26.82 -2.30
N THR A 2 9.05 -26.35 -1.95
CA THR A 2 8.43 -25.22 -2.64
C THR A 2 9.31 -24.00 -2.44
N ASP A 3 9.53 -23.23 -3.50
CA ASP A 3 10.33 -22.00 -3.42
C ASP A 3 9.59 -21.02 -2.49
N LYS A 4 10.25 -20.56 -1.42
CA LYS A 4 9.64 -19.66 -0.43
C LYS A 4 9.12 -18.37 -1.07
N LYS A 5 9.75 -17.94 -2.17
CA LYS A 5 9.32 -16.77 -2.95
C LYS A 5 7.97 -17.01 -3.62
N VAL A 6 7.74 -18.21 -4.14
CA VAL A 6 6.46 -18.60 -4.75
C VAL A 6 5.36 -18.58 -3.69
N GLU A 7 5.58 -19.16 -2.51
CA GLU A 7 4.58 -19.14 -1.42
C GLU A 7 4.22 -17.71 -0.99
N ILE A 8 5.22 -16.82 -0.89
CA ILE A 8 4.99 -15.41 -0.52
C ILE A 8 4.21 -14.69 -1.63
N ALA A 9 4.60 -14.88 -2.89
CA ALA A 9 3.94 -14.25 -4.04
C ALA A 9 2.48 -14.70 -4.17
N GLU A 10 2.20 -15.99 -4.03
CA GLU A 10 0.83 -16.54 -4.00
C GLU A 10 0.01 -15.88 -2.88
N LYS A 11 0.52 -15.87 -1.64
CA LYS A 11 -0.21 -15.27 -0.52
C LYS A 11 -0.48 -13.78 -0.72
N LEU A 12 0.48 -13.03 -1.26
CA LEU A 12 0.34 -11.59 -1.55
C LEU A 12 -0.70 -11.32 -2.64
N ASN A 13 -0.81 -12.19 -3.64
CA ASN A 13 -1.80 -12.09 -4.71
C ASN A 13 -3.19 -12.48 -4.23
N ASP A 14 -3.33 -13.58 -3.49
CA ASP A 14 -4.60 -14.03 -2.95
C ASP A 14 -5.22 -12.97 -2.03
N THR A 15 -4.44 -12.45 -1.09
CA THR A 15 -4.90 -11.39 -0.18
C THR A 15 -5.20 -10.08 -0.91
N ARG A 16 -4.49 -9.78 -2.01
CA ARG A 16 -4.82 -8.63 -2.84
C ARG A 16 -6.14 -8.85 -3.58
N HIS A 17 -6.39 -10.05 -4.09
CA HIS A 17 -7.59 -10.36 -4.83
C HIS A 17 -8.86 -10.08 -4.01
N ASP A 18 -8.92 -10.58 -2.77
CA ASP A 18 -10.05 -10.36 -1.86
C ASP A 18 -10.30 -8.86 -1.62
N LEU A 19 -9.22 -8.11 -1.42
CA LEU A 19 -9.30 -6.66 -1.19
C LEU A 19 -9.75 -5.89 -2.44
N MET A 20 -9.33 -6.31 -3.63
CA MET A 20 -9.78 -5.69 -4.89
C MET A 20 -11.26 -5.98 -5.14
N ILE A 21 -11.75 -7.19 -4.85
CA ILE A 21 -13.18 -7.52 -4.92
C ILE A 21 -13.98 -6.60 -4.00
N PHE A 22 -13.49 -6.38 -2.77
CA PHE A 22 -14.14 -5.46 -1.83
C PHE A 22 -14.26 -4.04 -2.42
N PHE A 23 -13.16 -3.48 -2.93
CA PHE A 23 -13.16 -2.13 -3.51
C PHE A 23 -14.01 -2.02 -4.78
N ASP A 24 -13.97 -3.03 -5.65
CA ASP A 24 -14.77 -3.06 -6.89
C ASP A 24 -16.29 -3.12 -6.60
N GLY A 25 -16.68 -3.56 -5.40
CA GLY A 25 -18.07 -3.61 -4.94
C GLY A 25 -18.60 -2.32 -4.30
N LEU A 26 -17.76 -1.29 -4.11
CA LEU A 26 -18.17 -0.03 -3.48
C LEU A 26 -18.86 0.90 -4.48
N ASP A 27 -19.93 1.54 -4.03
CA ASP A 27 -20.52 2.70 -4.70
C ASP A 27 -19.85 4.01 -4.23
N GLU A 28 -20.27 5.14 -4.78
CA GLU A 28 -19.73 6.47 -4.45
C GLU A 28 -19.82 6.78 -2.95
N ALA A 29 -20.91 6.38 -2.28
CA ALA A 29 -21.10 6.60 -0.84
C ALA A 29 -20.20 5.68 0.01
N GLY A 30 -19.96 4.45 -0.46
CA GLY A 30 -19.06 3.50 0.17
C GLY A 30 -17.64 4.07 0.32
N TRP A 31 -17.13 4.75 -0.70
CA TRP A 31 -15.79 5.37 -0.66
C TRP A 31 -15.63 6.43 0.43
N GLU A 32 -16.70 7.15 0.76
CA GLU A 32 -16.74 8.19 1.79
C GLU A 32 -17.15 7.66 3.18
N THR A 33 -17.34 6.35 3.32
CA THR A 33 -17.68 5.74 4.61
C THR A 33 -16.52 5.89 5.58
N ALA A 34 -16.79 6.50 6.74
CA ALA A 34 -15.85 6.61 7.84
C ALA A 34 -15.60 5.23 8.49
N VAL A 35 -14.34 4.82 8.61
CA VAL A 35 -13.97 3.46 9.02
C VAL A 35 -12.87 3.39 10.10
N TYR A 36 -12.37 4.53 10.59
CA TYR A 36 -11.36 4.54 11.65
C TYR A 36 -11.57 5.69 12.64
N ASP A 37 -11.36 5.41 13.94
CA ASP A 37 -11.41 6.38 15.06
C ASP A 37 -10.10 6.29 15.85
N GLU A 38 -9.05 6.90 15.30
CA GLU A 38 -8.03 7.56 16.13
C GLU A 38 -8.19 9.09 15.92
N GLU A 39 -7.26 9.93 16.40
CA GLU A 39 -7.37 11.41 16.47
C GLU A 39 -7.86 12.13 15.19
N THR A 40 -7.95 11.45 14.05
CA THR A 40 -8.66 11.89 12.84
C THR A 40 -9.44 10.73 12.21
N THR A 41 -10.72 10.97 11.87
CA THR A 41 -11.57 9.98 11.19
C THR A 41 -11.16 9.78 9.74
N TRP A 42 -10.85 8.53 9.34
CA TRP A 42 -10.51 8.18 7.95
C TRP A 42 -11.70 7.59 7.21
N THR A 43 -11.79 7.89 5.91
CA THR A 43 -12.72 7.22 5.00
C THR A 43 -12.11 5.95 4.40
N ILE A 44 -12.91 5.15 3.68
CA ILE A 44 -12.38 4.02 2.90
C ILE A 44 -11.36 4.50 1.87
N THR A 45 -11.57 5.66 1.26
CA THR A 45 -10.59 6.23 0.33
C THR A 45 -9.26 6.53 1.02
N ASP A 46 -9.27 7.03 2.27
CA ASP A 46 -8.03 7.28 3.02
C ASP A 46 -7.30 5.99 3.39
N ILE A 47 -8.04 4.92 3.70
CA ILE A 47 -7.46 3.59 3.88
C ILE A 47 -6.78 3.14 2.59
N LEU A 48 -7.42 3.29 1.43
CA LEU A 48 -6.78 2.94 0.15
C LEU A 48 -5.54 3.80 -0.12
N ARG A 49 -5.57 5.11 0.16
CA ARG A 49 -4.38 5.99 0.07
C ARG A 49 -3.24 5.47 0.93
N HIS A 50 -3.53 5.12 2.18
CA HIS A 50 -2.54 4.58 3.12
C HIS A 50 -1.93 3.26 2.62
N LEU A 51 -2.76 2.33 2.13
CA LEU A 51 -2.28 1.04 1.60
C LEU A 51 -1.40 1.21 0.35
N VAL A 52 -1.80 2.10 -0.57
CA VAL A 52 -1.01 2.44 -1.76
C VAL A 52 0.34 3.02 -1.39
N ASP A 53 0.40 3.98 -0.46
CA ASP A 53 1.67 4.56 -0.05
C ASP A 53 2.55 3.54 0.69
N SER A 54 1.96 2.76 1.59
CA SER A 54 2.69 1.79 2.42
C SER A 54 3.36 0.72 1.57
N GLU A 55 2.66 0.10 0.61
CA GLU A 55 3.28 -0.92 -0.24
C GLU A 55 4.43 -0.35 -1.09
N ARG A 56 4.24 0.85 -1.66
CA ARG A 56 5.28 1.55 -2.40
C ARG A 56 6.49 1.86 -1.53
N GLY A 57 6.26 2.43 -0.34
CA GLY A 57 7.28 2.82 0.62
C GLY A 57 8.09 1.63 1.11
N MET A 58 7.41 0.55 1.55
CA MET A 58 8.06 -0.67 2.02
C MET A 58 8.88 -1.35 0.91
N THR A 59 8.36 -1.42 -0.32
CA THR A 59 9.11 -1.97 -1.45
C THR A 59 10.37 -1.15 -1.73
N GLY A 60 10.27 0.18 -1.71
CA GLY A 60 11.42 1.08 -1.87
C GLY A 60 12.45 0.95 -0.73
N MET A 61 12.01 0.74 0.51
CA MET A 61 12.91 0.49 1.64
C MET A 61 13.65 -0.83 1.48
N MET A 62 12.94 -1.91 1.12
CA MET A 62 13.57 -3.22 0.88
C MET A 62 14.60 -3.16 -0.25
N ALA A 63 14.30 -2.45 -1.35
CA ALA A 63 15.25 -2.26 -2.44
C ALA A 63 16.50 -1.45 -2.02
N GLN A 64 16.36 -0.48 -1.12
CA GLN A 64 17.50 0.26 -0.58
C GLN A 64 18.34 -0.59 0.38
N TRP A 65 17.71 -1.39 1.24
CA TRP A 65 18.43 -2.34 2.10
C TRP A 65 19.20 -3.40 1.30
N GLN A 66 18.63 -3.90 0.19
CA GLN A 66 19.34 -4.83 -0.71
C GLN A 66 20.63 -4.21 -1.28
N GLN A 67 20.67 -2.89 -1.45
CA GLN A 67 21.84 -2.13 -1.90
C GLN A 67 22.80 -1.76 -0.74
N GLY A 68 22.55 -2.21 0.48
CA GLY A 68 23.35 -1.90 1.67
C GLY A 68 23.18 -0.46 2.19
N LYS A 69 22.08 0.22 1.83
CA LYS A 69 21.75 1.57 2.32
C LYS A 69 20.95 1.51 3.62
N ASP A 70 20.91 2.63 4.33
CA ASP A 70 20.00 2.86 5.46
C ASP A 70 18.96 3.93 5.10
N PRO A 71 17.77 3.53 4.63
CA PRO A 71 16.75 4.45 4.13
C PRO A 71 15.89 5.07 5.24
N VAL A 72 16.04 4.65 6.50
CA VAL A 72 15.20 5.11 7.60
C VAL A 72 15.93 6.20 8.39
N PRO A 73 15.45 7.45 8.38
CA PRO A 73 16.04 8.52 9.18
C PRO A 73 15.97 8.21 10.68
N ALA A 74 16.97 8.65 11.45
CA ALA A 74 16.99 8.48 12.91
C ALA A 74 15.80 9.17 13.62
N ASP A 75 15.23 10.20 13.01
CA ASP A 75 14.05 10.93 13.48
C ASP A 75 12.75 10.47 12.79
N PHE A 76 12.71 9.25 12.25
CA PHE A 76 11.52 8.74 11.59
C PHE A 76 10.31 8.76 12.52
N ASP A 77 9.23 9.33 12.03
CA ASP A 77 7.95 9.47 12.72
C ASP A 77 6.86 8.92 11.80
N LEU A 78 6.27 7.81 12.22
CA LEU A 78 5.27 7.07 11.47
C LEU A 78 3.98 7.89 11.29
N ALA A 79 3.55 8.63 12.30
CA ALA A 79 2.34 9.44 12.23
C ALA A 79 2.54 10.61 11.25
N ARG A 80 3.69 11.28 11.32
CA ARG A 80 4.08 12.33 10.37
C ARG A 80 4.16 11.80 8.94
N TRP A 81 4.69 10.59 8.74
CA TRP A 81 4.76 9.95 7.43
C TRP A 81 3.36 9.66 6.87
N ASN A 82 2.51 8.96 7.63
CA ASN A 82 1.17 8.57 7.21
C ASN A 82 0.29 9.78 6.88
N ASN A 83 0.33 10.82 7.72
CA ASN A 83 -0.42 12.06 7.47
C ASN A 83 0.02 12.75 6.17
N ARG A 84 1.33 12.78 5.90
CA ARG A 84 1.85 13.34 4.63
C ARG A 84 1.48 12.50 3.41
N ALA A 85 1.41 11.18 3.55
CA ALA A 85 1.02 10.29 2.46
C ALA A 85 -0.42 10.55 1.99
N ILE A 86 -1.34 10.69 2.95
CA ILE A 86 -2.74 11.03 2.68
C ILE A 86 -2.83 12.41 2.01
N GLN A 87 -2.15 13.43 2.56
CA GLN A 87 -2.15 14.78 1.97
C GLN A 87 -1.63 14.82 0.53
N LYS A 88 -0.53 14.11 0.22
CA LYS A 88 0.05 14.08 -1.13
C LYS A 88 -0.84 13.42 -2.17
N THR A 89 -1.79 12.60 -1.74
CA THR A 89 -2.67 11.81 -2.61
C THR A 89 -4.14 12.23 -2.48
N ALA A 90 -4.42 13.35 -1.80
CA ALA A 90 -5.76 13.85 -1.56
C ALA A 90 -6.54 14.11 -2.86
N GLU A 91 -5.85 14.57 -3.91
CA GLU A 91 -6.46 14.87 -5.21
C GLU A 91 -6.71 13.63 -6.09
N LYS A 92 -6.14 12.47 -5.73
CA LYS A 92 -6.36 11.24 -6.50
C LYS A 92 -7.75 10.67 -6.22
N SER A 93 -8.44 10.29 -7.29
CA SER A 93 -9.68 9.53 -7.23
C SER A 93 -9.43 8.09 -6.75
N PRO A 94 -10.47 7.40 -6.22
CA PRO A 94 -10.37 5.98 -5.89
C PRO A 94 -9.85 5.11 -7.04
N GLN A 95 -10.31 5.37 -8.27
CA GLN A 95 -9.87 4.60 -9.44
C GLN A 95 -8.38 4.79 -9.75
N GLU A 96 -7.86 6.02 -9.66
CA GLU A 96 -6.42 6.29 -9.83
C GLU A 96 -5.59 5.63 -8.75
N LEU A 97 -6.10 5.60 -7.51
CA LEU A 97 -5.46 4.90 -6.39
C LEU A 97 -5.44 3.38 -6.62
N LEU A 98 -6.55 2.77 -7.06
CA LEU A 98 -6.59 1.35 -7.40
C LEU A 98 -5.62 0.99 -8.52
N ASN A 99 -5.46 1.86 -9.53
CA ASN A 99 -4.48 1.65 -10.58
C ASN A 99 -3.04 1.69 -10.03
N SER A 100 -2.70 2.71 -9.22
CA SER A 100 -1.41 2.76 -8.51
C SER A 100 -1.21 1.52 -7.62
N PHE A 101 -2.27 1.01 -6.99
CA PHE A 101 -2.20 -0.14 -6.11
C PHE A 101 -1.89 -1.44 -6.86
N ARG A 102 -2.43 -1.60 -8.07
CA ARG A 102 -2.10 -2.72 -8.98
C ARG A 102 -0.65 -2.64 -9.44
N GLU A 103 -0.19 -1.45 -9.83
CA GLU A 103 1.21 -1.21 -10.24
C GLU A 103 2.20 -1.53 -9.11
N ASN A 104 1.91 -1.12 -7.88
CA ASN A 104 2.73 -1.43 -6.71
C ASN A 104 2.91 -2.95 -6.51
N ARG A 105 1.85 -3.75 -6.70
CA ARG A 105 1.95 -5.21 -6.57
C ARG A 105 2.88 -5.79 -7.63
N ILE A 106 2.80 -5.33 -8.88
CA ILE A 106 3.71 -5.75 -9.95
C ILE A 106 5.15 -5.43 -9.56
N ASN A 107 5.42 -4.21 -9.10
CA ASN A 107 6.75 -3.78 -8.68
C ASN A 107 7.30 -4.60 -7.52
N LEU A 108 6.47 -4.91 -6.51
CA LEU A 108 6.86 -5.73 -5.37
C LEU A 108 7.19 -7.16 -5.79
N LEU A 109 6.38 -7.79 -6.65
CA LEU A 109 6.67 -9.13 -7.15
C LEU A 109 7.96 -9.15 -7.98
N SER A 110 8.15 -8.17 -8.87
CA SER A 110 9.40 -8.02 -9.61
C SER A 110 10.61 -7.82 -8.70
N PHE A 111 10.46 -7.10 -7.58
CA PHE A 111 11.52 -6.99 -6.57
C PHE A 111 11.82 -8.34 -5.90
N ILE A 112 10.80 -9.09 -5.49
CA ILE A 112 10.96 -10.42 -4.87
C ILE A 112 11.72 -11.38 -5.79
N ASP A 113 11.50 -11.30 -7.10
CA ASP A 113 12.23 -12.13 -8.08
C ASP A 113 13.74 -11.84 -8.10
N THR A 114 14.18 -10.66 -7.63
CA THR A 114 15.61 -10.30 -7.52
C THR A 114 16.31 -10.79 -6.26
N LEU A 115 15.56 -11.30 -5.28
CA LEU A 115 16.09 -11.84 -4.01
C LEU A 115 16.58 -13.28 -4.18
#